data_AF-A0A560WJ00-F1
#
_entry.id   AF-A0A560WJ00-F1
#
_cell.length_a   1.000
_cell.length_b   1.000
_cell.length_c   1.000
_cell.angle_alpha   90.00
_cell.angle_beta   90.00
_cell.angle_gamma   90.00
#
_symmetry.space_group_name_H-M   'P 1'
#
loop_
_entity.id
_entity.type
_entity.pdbx_description
1 polymer ?
#
loop_
_entity_poly.entity_id
_entity_poly.type
_entity_poly.pdbx_seq_one_letter_code
_entity_poly.pdbx_strand_id
1 'polypeptide(L)' 'MVYLIGKHFLNGQAADNQTSSWLNNSQCGIEFYDDPNGDLHPSLIDSAPSWNWGLKHDYSYGTPQAYLNDRVSSLRFYNC' A
#
# COMPACT_ATOMS: atom_id res chain seq x y z
N MET A 1 -1.84 -10.31 6.92
CA MET A 1 -0.93 -9.31 6.37
C MET A 1 -0.26 -9.91 5.14
N VAL A 2 -0.07 -9.11 4.09
CA VAL A 2 0.59 -9.49 2.84
C VAL A 2 1.85 -8.65 2.73
N TYR A 3 3.00 -9.30 2.71
CA TYR A 3 4.29 -8.67 2.46
C TYR A 3 4.55 -8.61 0.95
N LEU A 4 5.03 -7.48 0.46
CA LEU A 4 5.35 -7.26 -0.96
C LEU A 4 6.78 -7.73 -1.31
N ILE A 5 7.63 -7.95 -0.30
CA ILE A 5 8.94 -8.58 -0.48
C ILE A 5 8.78 -9.93 -1.21
N GLY A 6 9.51 -10.10 -2.32
CA GLY A 6 9.45 -11.28 -3.18
C GLY A 6 8.17 -11.41 -4.01
N LYS A 7 7.26 -10.43 -3.97
CA LYS A 7 6.09 -10.34 -4.86
C LYS A 7 6.44 -9.48 -6.07
N HIS A 8 5.74 -9.76 -7.16
CA HIS A 8 5.92 -9.07 -8.43
C HIS A 8 4.57 -8.62 -8.97
N PHE A 9 4.57 -7.49 -9.65
CA PHE A 9 3.45 -7.10 -10.49
C PHE A 9 3.32 -8.04 -11.69
N LEU A 10 2.18 -7.97 -12.39
CA LEU A 10 1.94 -8.79 -13.58
C LEU A 10 2.94 -8.52 -14.72
N ASN A 11 3.61 -7.37 -14.70
CA ASN A 11 4.68 -7.01 -15.64
C ASN A 11 6.05 -7.59 -15.25
N GLY A 12 6.14 -8.35 -14.17
CA GLY A 12 7.38 -8.99 -13.69
C GLY A 12 8.29 -8.08 -12.86
N GLN A 13 7.94 -6.81 -12.63
CA GLN A 13 8.70 -5.94 -11.75
C GLN A 13 8.42 -6.28 -10.28
N ALA A 14 9.41 -6.09 -9.41
CA ALA A 14 9.22 -6.23 -7.96
C ALA A 14 8.09 -5.29 -7.50
N ALA A 15 7.25 -5.76 -6.58
CA ALA A 15 6.13 -4.97 -6.05
C ALA A 15 6.53 -4.13 -4.83
N ASP A 16 7.55 -4.58 -4.10
CA ASP A 16 8.05 -3.93 -2.90
C ASP A 16 8.64 -2.56 -3.22
N ASN A 17 8.24 -1.53 -2.48
CA ASN A 17 8.75 -0.17 -2.63
C ASN A 17 8.65 0.36 -4.08
N GLN A 18 7.53 0.07 -4.77
CA GLN A 18 7.25 0.53 -6.14
C GLN A 18 5.84 1.10 -6.30
N THR A 19 5.08 1.21 -5.21
CA THR A 19 3.69 1.66 -5.26
C THR A 19 3.63 3.18 -5.15
N SER A 20 3.17 3.82 -6.22
CA SER A 20 2.92 5.27 -6.28
C SER A 20 1.45 5.65 -6.18
N SER A 21 0.53 4.70 -6.27
CA SER A 21 -0.90 4.93 -6.11
C SER A 21 -1.65 3.63 -5.81
N TRP A 22 -2.86 3.74 -5.25
CA TRP A 22 -3.75 2.59 -5.04
C TRP A 22 -5.22 2.96 -5.25
N LEU A 23 -6.03 1.93 -5.51
CA LEU A 23 -7.49 2.00 -5.65
C LEU A 23 -8.10 0.85 -4.86
N ASN A 24 -8.99 1.15 -3.90
CA ASN A 24 -9.70 0.14 -3.14
C ASN A 24 -11.07 -0.17 -3.78
N ASN A 25 -11.22 -1.39 -4.29
CA ASN A 25 -12.50 -1.94 -4.77
C ASN A 25 -12.93 -3.17 -3.96
N SER A 26 -12.49 -3.27 -2.70
CA SER A 26 -12.88 -4.34 -1.79
C SER A 26 -14.02 -3.90 -0.86
N GLN A 27 -14.78 -4.87 -0.32
CA GLN A 27 -15.74 -4.64 0.76
C GLN A 27 -15.05 -4.43 2.13
N CYS A 28 -13.82 -4.93 2.26
CA CYS A 28 -13.02 -4.86 3.47
C CYS A 28 -12.34 -3.48 3.64
N GLY A 29 -11.93 -3.19 4.86
CA GLY A 29 -10.92 -2.16 5.11
C GLY A 29 -9.55 -2.65 4.66
N ILE A 30 -8.67 -1.73 4.28
CA ILE A 30 -7.28 -1.99 3.95
C ILE A 30 -6.35 -0.99 4.63
N GLU A 31 -5.23 -1.48 5.15
CA GLU A 31 -4.13 -0.70 5.71
C GLU A 31 -2.86 -0.93 4.87
N PHE A 32 -2.09 0.14 4.64
CA PHE A 32 -0.82 0.13 3.92
C PHE A 32 0.32 0.51 4.87
N TYR A 33 1.41 -0.24 4.83
CA TYR A 33 2.53 -0.09 5.76
C TYR A 33 3.88 0.07 5.07
N ASP A 34 4.77 0.82 5.73
CA ASP A 34 6.19 0.94 5.41
C ASP A 34 7.01 0.10 6.38
N ASP A 35 7.96 -0.66 5.85
CA ASP A 35 8.97 -1.41 6.59
C ASP A 35 10.21 -1.54 5.69
N PRO A 36 11.04 -0.47 5.60
CA PRO A 36 12.07 -0.38 4.58
C PRO A 36 13.24 -1.34 4.80
N ASN A 37 13.36 -1.88 6.02
CA ASN A 37 14.46 -2.76 6.44
C ASN A 37 13.99 -4.19 6.79
N GLY A 38 12.69 -4.47 6.75
CA GLY A 38 12.15 -5.74 7.25
C GLY A 38 12.31 -5.90 8.77
N ASP A 39 12.33 -4.78 9.50
CA ASP A 39 12.61 -4.73 10.95
C ASP A 39 11.41 -5.25 11.78
N LEU A 40 10.34 -5.74 11.13
CA LEU A 40 9.10 -6.22 11.77
C LEU A 40 8.39 -5.16 12.61
N HIS A 41 8.72 -3.89 12.39
CA HIS A 41 8.05 -2.71 12.96
C HIS A 41 7.38 -1.88 11.86
N PRO A 42 6.37 -2.44 11.17
CA PRO A 42 5.69 -1.76 10.08
C PRO A 42 4.98 -0.50 10.60
N SER A 43 5.22 0.63 9.95
CA SER A 43 4.55 1.90 10.25
C SER A 43 3.36 2.09 9.30
N LEU A 44 2.20 2.43 9.85
CA LEU A 44 1.00 2.67 9.05
C LEU A 44 1.20 3.96 8.22
N ILE A 45 1.10 3.84 6.91
CA ILE A 45 1.19 4.96 5.97
C ILE A 45 -0.19 5.50 5.61
N ASP A 46 -1.12 4.59 5.33
CA ASP A 46 -2.41 4.94 4.76
C ASP A 46 -3.45 3.84 5.00
N SER A 47 -4.73 4.18 4.82
CA SER A 47 -5.82 3.22 4.97
C SER A 47 -7.07 3.61 4.20
N ALA A 48 -7.90 2.62 3.89
CA ALA A 48 -9.28 2.81 3.47
C ALA A 48 -10.21 2.01 4.39
N PRO A 49 -11.32 2.59 4.87
CA PRO A 49 -12.29 1.86 5.67
C PRO A 49 -13.10 0.87 4.83
N SER A 50 -13.76 -0.08 5.50
CA SER A 50 -14.69 -1.03 4.86
C SER A 50 -15.82 -0.31 4.13
N TRP A 51 -16.36 -0.95 3.09
CA TRP A 51 -17.46 -0.43 2.25
C TRP A 51 -17.20 0.92 1.57
N ASN A 52 -15.93 1.28 1.35
CA ASN A 52 -15.55 2.53 0.70
C ASN A 52 -14.96 2.29 -0.70
N TRP A 53 -15.84 1.89 -1.63
CA TRP A 53 -15.45 1.53 -2.99
C TRP A 53 -15.02 2.75 -3.80
N GLY A 54 -13.96 2.58 -4.58
CA GLY A 54 -13.42 3.64 -5.42
C GLY A 54 -12.55 4.66 -4.67
N LEU A 55 -12.37 4.50 -3.35
CA LEU A 55 -11.40 5.29 -2.62
C LEU A 55 -10.01 5.00 -3.18
N LYS A 56 -9.24 6.05 -3.40
CA LYS A 56 -7.93 6.00 -4.04
C LYS A 56 -7.00 6.99 -3.41
N HIS A 57 -5.71 6.74 -3.56
CA HIS A 57 -4.66 7.67 -3.19
C HIS A 57 -3.57 7.67 -4.25
N ASP A 58 -3.01 8.85 -4.47
CA ASP A 58 -1.86 9.08 -5.35
C ASP A 58 -0.71 9.71 -4.55
N TYR A 59 0.45 9.07 -4.58
CA TYR A 59 1.71 9.50 -3.99
C TYR A 59 2.71 9.98 -5.06
N SER A 60 2.28 10.14 -6.31
CA SER A 60 3.15 10.59 -7.39
C SER A 60 3.78 11.96 -7.08
N TYR A 61 4.92 12.23 -7.73
CA TYR A 61 5.60 13.51 -7.61
C TYR A 61 4.66 14.70 -7.87
N GLY A 62 4.72 15.71 -6.99
CA GLY A 62 3.84 16.89 -7.05
C GLY A 62 2.55 16.78 -6.25
N THR A 63 2.23 15.62 -5.67
CA THR A 63 1.14 15.46 -4.70
C THR A 63 1.58 15.88 -3.29
N PRO A 64 0.65 16.28 -2.39
CA PRO A 64 0.99 16.56 -0.99
C PRO A 64 1.65 15.40 -0.25
N GLN A 65 1.42 14.17 -0.70
CA GLN A 65 1.90 12.94 -0.10
C GLN A 65 3.01 12.26 -0.91
N ALA A 66 3.72 13.02 -1.76
CA ALA A 66 4.83 12.51 -2.55
C ALA A 66 5.98 11.89 -1.73
N TYR A 67 6.10 12.21 -0.44
CA TYR A 67 7.06 11.61 0.48
C TYR A 67 6.74 10.15 0.86
N LEU A 68 5.56 9.65 0.46
CA LEU A 68 5.11 8.27 0.61
C LEU A 68 5.32 7.42 -0.65
N ASN A 69 5.77 8.04 -1.74
CA ASN A 69 6.02 7.35 -2.99
C ASN A 69 7.00 6.20 -2.77
N ASP A 70 6.70 5.03 -3.33
CA ASP A 70 7.60 3.87 -3.30
C ASP A 70 7.95 3.39 -1.89
N ARG A 71 7.08 3.62 -0.90
CA ARG A 71 7.29 3.19 0.50
C ARG A 71 6.41 2.03 0.97
N VAL A 72 5.38 1.67 0.21
CA VAL A 72 4.51 0.56 0.61
C VAL A 72 5.30 -0.75 0.46
N SER A 73 5.49 -1.44 1.59
CA SER A 73 6.18 -2.74 1.67
C SER A 73 5.22 -3.88 2.06
N SER A 74 4.06 -3.54 2.63
CA SER A 74 3.07 -4.51 3.04
C SER A 74 1.67 -3.92 3.20
N LEU A 75 0.66 -4.79 3.16
CA LEU A 75 -0.74 -4.40 3.27
C LEU A 75 -1.56 -5.42 4.06
N ARG A 76 -2.66 -4.97 4.65
CA ARG A 76 -3.58 -5.80 5.44
C ARG A 76 -5.02 -5.48 5.10
N PHE A 77 -5.78 -6.49 4.68
CA PHE A 77 -7.24 -6.42 4.67
C PHE A 77 -7.79 -6.77 6.06
N TYR A 78 -8.81 -6.05 6.50
CA TYR A 78 -9.48 -6.23 7.79
C TYR A 78 -10.97 -5.87 7.69
N ASN A 79 -11.77 -6.32 8.66
CA ASN A 79 -13.21 -6.01 8.74
C ASN A 79 -13.97 -6.20 7.41
N CYS A 80 -13.85 -7.41 6.87
CA CYS A 80 -14.78 -7.98 5.89
C CYS A 80 -15.94 -8.63 6.67
#